data_AF-A0A814JG79-F1
#
_entry.id   AF-A0A814JG79-F1
#
_cell.length_a   1.000
_cell.length_b   1.000
_cell.length_c   1.000
_cell.angle_alpha   90.00
_cell.angle_beta   90.00
_cell.angle_gamma   90.00
#
_symmetry.space_group_name_H-M   'P 1'
#
loop_
_entity.id
_entity.type
_entity.pdbx_description
1 polymer ?
#
loop_
_entity_poly.entity_id
_entity_poly.type
_entity_poly.pdbx_seq_one_letter_code
_entity_poly.pdbx_strand_id
1 'polypeptide(L)'
;RGTISLSRVSPRSRVKNHDHHTSDIPADQVSSVKQESQITTQTTTSVSPTMSLLSSDISELAERLPFKLVGGFVIFFDFIYDMKPSTELCKLVICLHHPKSGLGEPSQLQSFRCNSFVDQNGQKTNVALIATKQPVPRCSPEQALTIVIEVQTANYPSYYTQLQTTSWAKIPLFDRNNRLLNGRWKVPMRSLPMQCDASLAIINTLPTDGTMELHYRLVDTNDAEEQTKAPLSPTCKDLYVYMIPVRRTVSIVSARAQ
;
A
#
# COMPACT_ATOMS: atom_id res chain seq x y z
N ARG A 1 -23.47 8.07 15.13
CA ARG A 1 -22.58 8.13 13.95
C ARG A 1 -21.30 7.40 14.33
N GLY A 2 -21.10 6.18 13.83
CA GLY A 2 -20.00 5.32 14.25
C GLY A 2 -18.67 5.75 13.63
N THR A 3 -17.62 5.82 14.46
CA THR A 3 -16.24 6.06 14.02
C THR A 3 -15.73 4.78 13.37
N ILE A 4 -15.46 4.81 12.06
CA ILE A 4 -14.82 3.69 11.36
C ILE A 4 -13.33 3.76 11.72
N SER A 5 -12.83 2.74 12.40
CA SER A 5 -11.39 2.44 12.48
C SER A 5 -11.14 1.24 11.58
N LEU A 6 -10.11 1.33 10.73
CA LEU A 6 -9.65 0.24 9.88
C LEU A 6 -9.31 -1.01 10.70
N SER A 7 -8.86 -0.84 11.94
CA SER A 7 -8.54 -1.94 12.85
C SER A 7 -9.75 -2.77 13.32
N ARG A 8 -10.98 -2.27 13.11
CA ARG A 8 -12.23 -2.95 13.53
C ARG A 8 -12.98 -3.62 12.38
N VAL A 9 -12.45 -3.57 11.15
CA VAL A 9 -13.06 -4.24 10.00
C VAL A 9 -12.76 -5.73 10.10
N SER A 10 -13.71 -6.51 10.66
CA SER A 10 -13.63 -7.98 10.66
C SER A 10 -13.97 -8.55 9.27
N PRO A 11 -13.34 -9.66 8.85
CA PRO A 11 -13.74 -10.37 7.64
C PRO A 11 -15.18 -10.86 7.77
N ARG A 12 -16.02 -10.57 6.77
CA ARG A 12 -17.34 -11.20 6.64
C ARG A 12 -17.13 -12.67 6.27
N SER A 13 -17.20 -13.56 7.26
CA SER A 13 -17.27 -15.01 7.02
C SER A 13 -18.69 -15.43 6.63
N ARG A 14 -18.82 -16.24 5.57
CA ARG A 14 -20.07 -16.89 5.18
C ARG A 14 -19.88 -18.41 5.07
N VAL A 15 -20.41 -19.10 6.09
CA VAL A 15 -21.22 -20.34 6.09
C VAL A 15 -20.55 -21.72 5.85
N LYS A 16 -20.47 -22.46 6.98
CA LYS A 16 -20.99 -23.80 7.36
C LYS A 16 -20.64 -25.12 6.65
N ASN A 17 -20.46 -26.11 7.56
CA ASN A 17 -20.65 -27.58 7.50
C ASN A 17 -19.48 -28.35 6.85
N HIS A 18 -18.92 -29.41 7.47
CA HIS A 18 -19.59 -30.59 8.02
C HIS A 18 -18.78 -31.31 9.12
N ASP A 19 -19.51 -32.02 9.99
CA ASP A 19 -19.04 -32.98 10.98
C ASP A 19 -18.24 -34.15 10.39
N HIS A 20 -17.25 -34.67 11.13
CA HIS A 20 -17.14 -36.10 11.42
C HIS A 20 -16.14 -36.38 12.55
N HIS A 21 -16.65 -37.05 13.59
CA HIS A 21 -15.89 -37.83 14.56
C HIS A 21 -15.05 -38.90 13.85
N THR A 22 -13.84 -39.20 14.33
CA THR A 22 -13.44 -40.51 14.90
C THR A 22 -12.05 -40.39 15.54
N SER A 23 -11.87 -41.14 16.61
CA SER A 23 -10.80 -41.20 17.61
C SER A 23 -9.60 -42.07 17.22
N ASP A 24 -8.40 -41.66 17.67
CA ASP A 24 -7.45 -42.40 18.51
C ASP A 24 -6.57 -43.61 18.03
N ILE A 25 -5.24 -43.38 18.20
CA ILE A 25 -4.07 -44.21 18.62
C ILE A 25 -3.32 -45.18 17.63
N PRO A 26 -2.07 -45.65 17.92
CA PRO A 26 -0.82 -45.14 17.31
C PRO A 26 0.16 -46.21 16.76
N ALA A 27 1.31 -45.71 16.26
CA ALA A 27 2.68 -46.26 16.14
C ALA A 27 2.96 -47.78 16.29
N ASP A 28 3.68 -48.34 15.29
CA ASP A 28 4.98 -48.98 15.51
C ASP A 28 5.70 -49.42 14.19
N GLN A 29 7.04 -49.22 14.16
CA GLN A 29 8.12 -50.11 13.66
C GLN A 29 8.13 -50.53 12.15
N VAL A 30 9.22 -50.86 11.45
CA VAL A 30 10.69 -50.73 11.47
C VAL A 30 11.17 -51.30 10.10
N SER A 31 12.35 -50.88 9.65
CA SER A 31 13.29 -51.55 8.71
C SER A 31 13.04 -51.57 7.19
N SER A 32 13.96 -50.88 6.50
CA SER A 32 14.96 -51.39 5.54
C SER A 32 14.57 -52.45 4.49
N VAL A 33 14.87 -52.18 3.21
CA VAL A 33 15.94 -52.83 2.40
C VAL A 33 15.68 -52.69 0.88
N LYS A 34 16.68 -52.10 0.20
CA LYS A 34 17.25 -52.32 -1.15
C LYS A 34 16.43 -52.39 -2.46
N GLN A 35 17.02 -51.66 -3.42
CA GLN A 35 17.42 -52.02 -4.79
C GLN A 35 16.49 -51.77 -5.99
N GLU A 36 17.04 -50.91 -6.87
CA GLU A 36 17.18 -51.04 -8.33
C GLU A 36 16.00 -51.52 -9.15
N SER A 37 15.56 -50.66 -10.08
CA SER A 37 15.71 -50.96 -11.52
C SER A 37 15.31 -49.75 -12.39
N GLN A 38 16.24 -49.35 -13.26
CA GLN A 38 15.94 -48.61 -14.48
C GLN A 38 15.21 -49.54 -15.45
N ILE A 39 14.10 -49.08 -16.04
CA ILE A 39 13.69 -49.52 -17.37
C ILE A 39 13.26 -48.29 -18.16
N THR A 40 14.06 -48.00 -19.18
CA THR A 40 13.75 -47.14 -20.32
C THR A 40 12.73 -47.85 -21.20
N THR A 41 11.64 -47.18 -21.55
CA THR A 41 10.94 -47.42 -22.83
C THR A 41 10.45 -46.10 -23.38
N GLN A 42 11.13 -45.65 -24.43
CA GLN A 42 10.64 -44.66 -25.37
C GLN A 42 9.48 -45.28 -26.16
N THR A 43 8.39 -44.57 -26.33
CA THR A 43 7.52 -44.73 -27.51
C THR A 43 6.95 -43.38 -27.91
N THR A 44 6.96 -43.21 -29.23
CA THR A 44 6.89 -42.01 -30.05
C THR A 44 5.48 -41.42 -30.24
N THR A 45 5.50 -40.18 -30.75
CA THR A 45 4.50 -39.48 -31.59
C THR A 45 3.24 -38.90 -30.95
N SER A 46 3.18 -37.55 -30.89
CA SER A 46 2.20 -36.75 -31.67
C SER A 46 2.41 -35.26 -31.37
N VAL A 47 2.87 -34.51 -32.38
CA VAL A 47 3.07 -33.07 -32.32
C VAL A 47 1.74 -32.41 -32.73
N SER A 48 1.13 -31.63 -31.85
CA SER A 48 0.10 -30.65 -32.22
C SER A 48 0.67 -29.24 -32.07
N PRO A 49 0.92 -28.50 -33.18
CA PRO A 49 1.42 -27.14 -33.13
C PRO A 49 0.23 -26.18 -33.18
N THR A 50 -0.32 -25.77 -32.03
CA THR A 50 -1.34 -24.69 -32.05
C THR A 50 -1.31 -23.78 -30.82
N MET A 51 -0.31 -23.89 -29.94
CA MET A 51 -0.24 -23.05 -28.72
C MET A 51 1.03 -22.18 -28.62
N SER A 52 1.93 -22.18 -29.61
CA SER A 52 3.15 -21.35 -29.52
C SER A 52 2.98 -19.93 -30.08
N LEU A 53 2.06 -19.70 -31.02
CA LEU A 53 1.92 -18.39 -31.69
C LEU A 53 1.27 -17.32 -30.80
N LEU A 54 0.37 -17.70 -29.89
CA LEU A 54 -0.26 -16.75 -28.97
C LEU A 54 0.69 -16.28 -27.84
N SER A 55 1.72 -17.06 -27.49
CA SER A 55 2.61 -16.71 -26.38
C SER A 55 3.70 -15.72 -26.79
N SER A 56 4.18 -15.80 -28.02
CA SER A 56 5.12 -14.83 -28.61
C SER A 56 4.44 -13.49 -28.84
N ASP A 57 3.22 -13.50 -29.37
CA ASP A 57 2.47 -12.28 -29.69
C ASP A 57 2.08 -11.49 -28.44
N ILE A 58 1.72 -12.17 -27.34
CA ILE A 58 1.44 -11.51 -26.05
C ILE A 58 2.72 -10.91 -25.45
N SER A 59 3.87 -11.59 -25.59
CA SER A 59 5.15 -11.09 -25.07
C SER A 59 5.60 -9.83 -25.82
N GLU A 60 5.47 -9.84 -27.14
CA GLU A 60 5.82 -8.74 -28.06
C GLU A 60 4.82 -7.57 -27.99
N LEU A 61 3.51 -7.83 -27.83
CA LEU A 61 2.52 -6.77 -27.58
C LEU A 61 2.82 -6.02 -26.29
N ALA A 62 3.31 -6.75 -25.32
CA ALA A 62 3.46 -6.23 -23.99
C ALA A 62 4.81 -5.47 -23.86
N GLU A 63 5.77 -5.67 -24.79
CA GLU A 63 6.90 -4.74 -25.01
C GLU A 63 6.47 -3.41 -25.65
N ARG A 64 5.28 -3.35 -26.25
CA ARG A 64 4.71 -2.15 -26.90
C ARG A 64 3.73 -1.36 -26.03
N LEU A 65 3.43 -1.80 -24.81
CA LEU A 65 2.61 -1.05 -23.87
C LEU A 65 3.48 -0.11 -23.04
N PRO A 66 3.19 1.20 -22.96
CA PRO A 66 4.09 2.16 -22.33
C PRO A 66 4.32 1.93 -20.83
N PHE A 67 3.57 1.05 -20.16
CA PHE A 67 3.84 0.60 -18.79
C PHE A 67 3.28 -0.80 -18.56
N LYS A 68 4.16 -1.81 -18.37
CA LYS A 68 3.79 -3.11 -17.81
C LYS A 68 3.91 -3.05 -16.28
N LEU A 69 2.87 -2.62 -15.58
CA LEU A 69 2.71 -2.89 -14.14
C LEU A 69 2.44 -4.38 -13.85
N VAL A 70 2.88 -5.29 -14.73
CA VAL A 70 2.72 -6.74 -14.60
C VAL A 70 3.35 -7.24 -13.28
N GLY A 71 4.37 -6.54 -12.76
CA GLY A 71 5.00 -6.81 -11.47
C GLY A 71 4.32 -6.18 -10.24
N GLY A 72 3.42 -5.20 -10.43
CA GLY A 72 2.89 -4.36 -9.34
C GLY A 72 3.82 -3.19 -8.97
N PHE A 73 3.67 -2.65 -7.77
CA PHE A 73 4.48 -1.53 -7.28
C PHE A 73 4.86 -1.73 -5.81
N VAL A 74 5.79 -0.93 -5.31
CA VAL A 74 6.21 -0.91 -3.91
C VAL A 74 5.94 0.47 -3.33
N ILE A 75 5.36 0.49 -2.14
CA ILE A 75 5.16 1.72 -1.37
C ILE A 75 6.23 1.76 -0.31
N PHE A 76 7.01 2.83 -0.26
CA PHE A 76 7.90 3.11 0.85
C PHE A 76 7.21 4.09 1.78
N PHE A 77 7.03 3.72 3.04
CA PHE A 77 6.67 4.62 4.12
C PHE A 77 7.97 5.08 4.78
N ASP A 78 8.38 6.31 4.48
CA ASP A 78 9.69 6.80 4.88
C ASP A 78 9.62 7.40 6.30
N PHE A 79 8.78 8.41 6.52
CA PHE A 79 8.58 9.02 7.84
C PHE A 79 7.25 9.79 7.97
N ILE A 80 6.81 10.02 9.21
CA ILE A 80 5.74 10.97 9.55
C ILE A 80 6.37 12.20 10.19
N TYR A 81 6.10 13.36 9.62
CA TYR A 81 6.62 14.64 10.08
C TYR A 81 5.54 15.41 10.85
N ASP A 82 5.96 16.27 11.77
CA ASP A 82 5.12 17.19 12.53
C ASP A 82 4.00 16.57 13.37
N MET A 83 4.36 15.50 14.08
CA MET A 83 3.47 14.91 15.07
C MET A 83 3.44 15.75 16.36
N LYS A 84 2.36 15.60 17.14
CA LYS A 84 2.22 16.29 18.43
C LYS A 84 3.40 15.95 19.36
N PRO A 85 3.95 16.93 20.10
CA PRO A 85 5.08 16.71 21.02
C PRO A 85 4.84 15.63 22.08
N SER A 86 3.58 15.40 22.47
CA SER A 86 3.17 14.37 23.43
C SER A 86 3.21 12.95 22.86
N THR A 87 3.30 12.79 21.54
CA THR A 87 3.23 11.49 20.86
C THR A 87 4.51 10.71 21.12
N GLU A 88 4.40 9.51 21.69
CA GLU A 88 5.55 8.63 21.95
C GLU A 88 5.63 7.49 20.95
N LEU A 89 4.49 6.89 20.60
CA LEU A 89 4.41 5.79 19.64
C LEU A 89 3.41 6.12 18.54
N CYS A 90 3.70 5.67 17.34
CA CYS A 90 2.74 5.63 16.24
C CYS A 90 2.72 4.27 15.53
N LYS A 91 1.61 3.96 14.86
CA LYS A 91 1.43 2.77 14.02
C LYS A 91 0.63 3.16 12.79
N LEU A 92 0.98 2.57 11.64
CA LEU A 92 0.20 2.69 10.41
C LEU A 92 -0.68 1.46 10.21
N VAL A 93 -1.96 1.68 9.93
CA VAL A 93 -2.89 0.67 9.41
C VAL A 93 -3.27 1.07 8.00
N ILE A 94 -3.07 0.17 7.04
CA ILE A 94 -3.07 0.47 5.62
C ILE A 94 -4.08 -0.45 4.94
N CYS A 95 -5.01 0.14 4.18
CA CYS A 95 -5.98 -0.60 3.38
C CYS A 95 -5.92 -0.15 1.92
N LEU A 96 -5.97 -1.09 0.99
CA LEU A 96 -6.41 -0.79 -0.36
C LEU A 96 -7.90 -0.43 -0.33
N HIS A 97 -8.29 0.53 -1.15
CA HIS A 97 -9.67 1.00 -1.25
C HIS A 97 -10.04 1.18 -2.71
N HIS A 98 -11.19 0.64 -3.08
CA HIS A 98 -11.81 0.86 -4.37
C HIS A 98 -13.31 1.16 -4.19
N PRO A 99 -13.86 2.21 -4.82
CA PRO A 99 -15.25 2.65 -4.58
C PRO A 99 -16.33 1.58 -4.76
N LYS A 100 -16.09 0.56 -5.61
CA LYS A 100 -17.07 -0.51 -5.85
C LYS A 100 -17.00 -1.65 -4.83
N SER A 101 -15.80 -1.93 -4.30
CA SER A 101 -15.57 -3.06 -3.39
C SER A 101 -15.31 -2.63 -1.95
N GLY A 102 -15.17 -1.33 -1.70
CA GLY A 102 -14.87 -0.75 -0.39
C GLY A 102 -13.41 -0.92 0.01
N LEU A 103 -13.19 -1.01 1.32
CA LEU A 103 -11.89 -1.28 1.93
C LEU A 103 -11.55 -2.77 1.81
N GLY A 104 -10.35 -3.07 1.34
CA GLY A 104 -9.75 -4.40 1.43
C GLY A 104 -9.20 -4.69 2.83
N GLU A 105 -8.61 -5.88 2.97
CA GLU A 105 -8.01 -6.33 4.23
C GLU A 105 -6.91 -5.35 4.71
N PRO A 106 -6.96 -4.91 5.99
CA PRO A 106 -5.95 -4.02 6.55
C PRO A 106 -4.62 -4.74 6.77
N SER A 107 -3.53 -4.10 6.34
CA SER A 107 -2.17 -4.43 6.76
C SER A 107 -1.75 -3.48 7.88
N GLN A 108 -1.23 -4.03 8.97
CA GLN A 108 -0.74 -3.24 10.10
C GLN A 108 0.78 -3.29 10.14
N LEU A 109 1.43 -2.13 10.21
CA LEU A 109 2.86 -2.08 10.46
C LEU A 109 3.14 -2.25 11.96
N GLN A 110 4.42 -2.49 12.29
CA GLN A 110 4.89 -2.40 13.67
C GLN A 110 4.66 -1.01 14.27
N SER A 111 4.82 -0.88 15.58
CA SER A 111 4.83 0.42 16.24
C SER A 111 6.21 1.07 16.12
N PHE A 112 6.22 2.38 15.88
CA PHE A 112 7.42 3.18 15.71
C PHE A 112 7.50 4.24 16.80
N ARG A 113 8.71 4.47 17.31
CA ARG A 113 8.94 5.51 18.30
C ARG A 113 9.01 6.88 17.65
N CYS A 114 8.30 7.82 18.25
CA CYS A 114 8.32 9.22 17.90
C CYS A 114 9.47 9.91 18.64
N ASN A 115 10.33 10.61 17.92
CA ASN A 115 11.49 11.30 18.49
C ASN A 115 11.39 12.80 18.21
N SER A 116 11.91 13.60 19.13
CA SER A 116 12.08 15.03 18.89
C SER A 116 13.09 15.26 17.77
N PHE A 117 12.77 16.19 16.88
CA PHE A 117 13.56 16.59 15.73
C PHE A 117 13.63 18.11 15.69
N VAL A 118 14.79 18.66 15.35
CA VAL A 118 14.97 20.09 15.10
C VAL A 118 15.23 20.25 13.62
N ASP A 119 14.38 21.01 12.95
CA ASP A 119 14.50 21.22 11.52
C ASP A 119 15.60 22.23 11.16
N GLN A 120 15.82 22.41 9.85
CA GLN A 120 16.84 23.33 9.36
C GLN A 120 16.60 24.80 9.76
N ASN A 121 15.36 25.14 10.14
CA ASN A 121 14.97 26.47 10.60
C ASN A 121 15.01 26.58 12.14
N GLY A 122 15.50 25.56 12.84
CA GLY A 122 15.53 25.52 14.31
C GLY A 122 14.18 25.21 14.96
N GLN A 123 13.14 24.87 14.18
CA GLN A 123 11.83 24.53 14.72
C GLN A 123 11.85 23.13 15.32
N LYS A 124 11.38 23.02 16.56
CA LYS A 124 11.24 21.75 17.25
C LYS A 124 9.94 21.09 16.86
N THR A 125 10.02 19.82 16.48
CA THR A 125 8.88 18.99 16.11
C THR A 125 9.11 17.54 16.55
N ASN A 126 8.12 16.67 16.39
CA ASN A 126 8.28 15.22 16.56
C ASN A 126 8.12 14.50 15.23
N VAL A 127 8.97 13.50 15.02
CA VAL A 127 9.01 12.68 13.80
C VAL A 127 9.02 11.20 14.16
N ALA A 128 8.34 10.39 13.34
CA ALA A 128 8.50 8.93 13.36
C ALA A 128 9.19 8.49 12.07
N LEU A 129 10.37 7.87 12.20
CA LEU A 129 11.05 7.23 11.07
C LEU A 129 10.45 5.82 10.89
N ILE A 130 9.79 5.60 9.76
CA ILE A 130 9.08 4.35 9.47
C ILE A 130 9.97 3.40 8.67
N ALA A 131 10.66 3.93 7.65
CA ALA A 131 11.64 3.22 6.82
C ALA A 131 11.20 1.81 6.39
N THR A 132 9.93 1.64 6.02
CA THR A 132 9.34 0.34 5.68
C THR A 132 8.83 0.34 4.25
N LYS A 133 9.04 -0.76 3.52
CA LYS A 133 8.48 -0.95 2.17
C LYS A 133 7.39 -2.02 2.18
N GLN A 134 6.29 -1.76 1.47
CA GLN A 134 5.17 -2.68 1.31
C GLN A 134 4.96 -2.97 -0.19
N PRO A 135 5.25 -4.19 -0.65
CA PRO A 135 4.98 -4.58 -2.03
C PRO A 135 3.47 -4.78 -2.25
N VAL A 136 2.99 -4.35 -3.42
CA VAL A 136 1.61 -4.53 -3.88
C VAL A 136 1.66 -5.27 -5.22
N PRO A 137 1.85 -6.61 -5.19
CA PRO A 137 2.03 -7.40 -6.41
C PRO A 137 0.73 -7.49 -7.21
N ARG A 138 0.86 -7.60 -8.54
CA ARG A 138 -0.25 -7.92 -9.46
C ARG A 138 -1.46 -6.98 -9.35
N CYS A 139 -1.23 -5.73 -8.95
CA CYS A 139 -2.27 -4.73 -8.87
C CYS A 139 -2.63 -4.21 -10.27
N SER A 140 -3.89 -4.41 -10.69
CA SER A 140 -4.38 -3.83 -11.93
C SER A 140 -4.33 -2.30 -11.86
N PRO A 141 -3.76 -1.61 -12.87
CA PRO A 141 -3.72 -0.16 -12.90
C PRO A 141 -5.12 0.42 -13.11
N GLU A 142 -5.68 1.07 -12.09
CA GLU A 142 -6.99 1.68 -12.15
C GLU A 142 -7.01 2.99 -11.37
N GLN A 143 -7.41 4.09 -12.02
CA GLN A 143 -7.51 5.42 -11.41
C GLN A 143 -8.35 5.45 -10.12
N ALA A 144 -9.38 4.61 -10.03
CA ALA A 144 -10.26 4.55 -8.87
C ALA A 144 -9.60 3.87 -7.65
N LEU A 145 -8.50 3.15 -7.84
CA LEU A 145 -7.79 2.48 -6.76
C LEU A 145 -6.98 3.48 -5.94
N THR A 146 -7.15 3.39 -4.63
CA THR A 146 -6.54 4.28 -3.65
C THR A 146 -6.05 3.49 -2.45
N ILE A 147 -5.21 4.09 -1.64
CA ILE A 147 -4.82 3.58 -0.33
C ILE A 147 -5.40 4.49 0.73
N VAL A 148 -5.99 3.89 1.74
CA VAL A 148 -6.38 4.57 2.97
C VAL A 148 -5.37 4.18 4.04
N ILE A 149 -4.79 5.19 4.69
CA ILE A 149 -3.85 5.01 5.78
C ILE A 149 -4.47 5.62 7.02
N GLU A 150 -4.53 4.84 8.06
CA GLU A 150 -4.87 5.28 9.41
C GLU A 150 -3.58 5.38 10.22
N VAL A 151 -3.41 6.49 10.94
CA VAL A 151 -2.37 6.66 11.94
C VAL A 151 -3.00 6.45 13.32
N GLN A 152 -2.43 5.50 14.05
CA GLN A 152 -2.73 5.28 15.45
C GLN A 152 -1.58 5.77 16.31
N THR A 153 -1.85 6.48 17.40
CA THR A 153 -0.82 6.98 18.29
C THR A 153 -1.10 6.70 19.76
N ALA A 154 -0.03 6.71 20.56
CA ALA A 154 -0.07 6.68 22.01
C ALA A 154 0.78 7.84 22.54
N ASN A 155 0.24 8.58 23.50
CA ASN A 155 0.94 9.69 24.14
C ASN A 155 1.83 9.19 25.28
N TYR A 156 2.91 9.93 25.56
CA TYR A 156 3.76 9.69 26.71
C TYR A 156 3.01 9.94 28.03
N PRO A 157 3.16 9.07 29.05
CA PRO A 157 3.85 7.78 29.00
C PRO A 157 2.99 6.69 28.35
N SER A 158 3.54 5.98 27.37
CA SER A 158 2.79 5.00 26.56
C SER A 158 2.58 3.63 27.20
N TYR A 159 3.28 3.32 28.29
CA TYR A 159 3.20 2.03 28.99
C TYR A 159 1.77 1.61 29.40
N TYR A 160 0.88 2.58 29.57
CA TYR A 160 -0.52 2.35 29.95
C TYR A 160 -1.53 2.82 28.89
N THR A 161 -1.07 3.38 27.76
CA THR A 161 -1.97 3.93 26.75
C THR A 161 -2.06 3.01 25.53
N GLN A 162 -3.28 2.63 25.21
CA GLN A 162 -3.57 1.90 23.97
C GLN A 162 -3.37 2.84 22.78
N LEU A 163 -2.85 2.32 21.67
CA LEU A 163 -2.82 3.04 20.41
C LEU A 163 -4.25 3.40 19.98
N GLN A 164 -4.49 4.68 19.73
CA GLN A 164 -5.77 5.20 19.29
C GLN A 164 -5.64 5.82 17.92
N THR A 165 -6.64 5.62 17.07
CA THR A 165 -6.74 6.33 15.81
C THR A 165 -6.79 7.84 16.06
N THR A 166 -5.87 8.59 15.47
CA THR A 166 -5.86 10.06 15.58
C THR A 166 -6.13 10.74 14.25
N SER A 167 -5.64 10.16 13.16
CA SER A 167 -5.74 10.77 11.85
C SER A 167 -5.67 9.73 10.73
N TRP A 168 -5.92 10.18 9.50
CA TRP A 168 -5.92 9.32 8.33
C TRP A 168 -5.59 10.08 7.05
N ALA A 169 -5.21 9.36 5.99
CA ALA A 169 -4.99 9.92 4.66
C ALA A 169 -5.54 8.99 3.59
N LYS A 170 -5.88 9.54 2.43
CA LYS A 170 -6.22 8.78 1.22
C LYS A 170 -5.28 9.18 0.09
N ILE A 171 -4.61 8.19 -0.48
CA ILE A 171 -3.57 8.35 -1.50
C ILE A 171 -4.05 7.70 -2.80
N PRO A 172 -4.17 8.42 -3.92
CA PRO A 172 -4.35 7.76 -5.20
C PRO A 172 -3.05 7.11 -5.67
N LEU A 173 -3.20 6.03 -6.42
CA LEU A 173 -2.06 5.26 -6.91
C LEU A 173 -1.75 5.54 -8.37
N PHE A 174 -2.78 5.82 -9.17
CA PHE A 174 -2.66 5.94 -10.62
C PHE A 174 -3.19 7.28 -11.14
N ASP A 175 -2.58 7.76 -12.21
CA ASP A 175 -3.03 8.96 -12.94
C ASP A 175 -4.24 8.66 -13.85
N ARG A 176 -4.68 9.66 -14.62
CA ARG A 176 -5.80 9.52 -15.57
C ARG A 176 -5.54 8.55 -16.72
N ASN A 177 -4.27 8.24 -16.97
CA ASN A 177 -3.83 7.31 -18.00
C ASN A 177 -3.52 5.92 -17.40
N ASN A 178 -3.95 5.66 -16.15
CA ASN A 178 -3.66 4.46 -15.39
C ASN A 178 -2.15 4.18 -15.24
N ARG A 179 -1.32 5.22 -15.21
CA ARG A 179 0.12 5.11 -14.91
C ARG A 179 0.31 5.28 -13.41
N LEU A 180 1.20 4.47 -12.83
CA LEU A 180 1.57 4.63 -11.42
C LEU A 180 2.07 6.06 -11.22
N LEU A 181 1.60 6.70 -10.14
CA LEU A 181 2.11 7.99 -9.69
C LEU A 181 3.48 7.78 -9.03
N ASN A 182 4.45 7.30 -9.81
CA ASN A 182 5.82 7.01 -9.35
C ASN A 182 6.49 8.30 -8.86
N GLY A 183 7.16 8.24 -7.70
CA GLY A 183 7.89 9.39 -7.16
C GLY A 183 7.87 9.52 -5.63
N ARG A 184 8.35 10.69 -5.16
CA ARG A 184 8.40 11.07 -3.74
C ARG A 184 7.26 12.03 -3.41
N TRP A 185 6.37 11.58 -2.52
CA TRP A 185 5.13 12.27 -2.24
C TRP A 185 4.95 12.54 -0.76
N LYS A 186 4.26 13.63 -0.45
CA LYS A 186 3.75 13.88 0.89
C LYS A 186 2.25 14.16 0.89
N VAL A 187 1.59 13.77 1.96
CA VAL A 187 0.14 13.96 2.14
C VAL A 187 -0.14 14.43 3.57
N PRO A 188 -0.95 15.49 3.74
CA PRO A 188 -1.35 15.93 5.07
C PRO A 188 -2.34 14.94 5.69
N MET A 189 -2.17 14.70 6.98
CA MET A 189 -3.04 13.82 7.75
C MET A 189 -4.35 14.55 8.07
N ARG A 190 -5.49 13.89 7.85
CA ARG A 190 -6.84 14.42 8.09
C ARG A 190 -7.33 14.02 9.47
N SER A 191 -8.07 14.93 10.09
CA SER A 191 -8.78 14.68 11.34
C SER A 191 -9.90 13.67 11.14
N LEU A 192 -10.28 12.99 12.22
CA LEU A 192 -11.45 12.11 12.26
C LEU A 192 -12.77 12.90 12.16
N PRO A 193 -13.86 12.27 11.67
CA PRO A 193 -14.00 10.87 11.26
C PRO A 193 -13.43 10.57 9.85
N MET A 194 -13.08 9.30 9.62
CA MET A 194 -12.64 8.83 8.30
C MET A 194 -13.78 8.87 7.29
N GLN A 195 -13.50 9.38 6.09
CA GLN A 195 -14.45 9.44 4.96
C GLN A 195 -13.88 8.71 3.74
N CYS A 196 -13.66 7.40 3.87
CA CYS A 196 -12.97 6.58 2.87
C CYS A 196 -13.65 6.62 1.49
N ASP A 197 -14.98 6.69 1.44
CA ASP A 197 -15.74 6.70 0.19
C ASP A 197 -15.79 8.09 -0.47
N ALA A 198 -15.35 9.15 0.23
CA ALA A 198 -15.32 10.49 -0.33
C ALA A 198 -14.31 10.61 -1.48
N SER A 199 -14.63 11.49 -2.42
CA SER A 199 -13.71 11.82 -3.52
C SER A 199 -12.49 12.58 -2.97
N LEU A 200 -11.36 12.50 -3.68
CA LEU A 200 -10.16 13.25 -3.28
C LEU A 200 -10.39 14.76 -3.23
N ALA A 201 -11.29 15.30 -4.08
CA ALA A 201 -11.67 16.70 -4.04
C ALA A 201 -12.32 17.08 -2.71
N ILE A 202 -13.22 16.24 -2.18
CA ILE A 202 -13.86 16.44 -0.87
C ILE A 202 -12.85 16.22 0.25
N ILE A 203 -12.01 15.18 0.15
CA ILE A 203 -11.00 14.89 1.17
C ILE A 203 -10.02 16.06 1.33
N ASN A 204 -9.69 16.74 0.23
CA ASN A 204 -8.80 17.89 0.26
C ASN A 204 -9.39 19.11 0.99
N THR A 205 -10.72 19.17 1.16
CA THR A 205 -11.38 20.22 1.95
C THR A 205 -11.57 19.84 3.42
N LEU A 206 -11.25 18.60 3.82
CA LEU A 206 -11.42 18.17 5.21
C LEU A 206 -10.34 18.78 6.13
N PRO A 207 -10.66 19.04 7.41
CA PRO A 207 -9.66 19.50 8.38
C PRO A 207 -8.46 18.57 8.49
N THR A 208 -7.27 19.14 8.58
CA THR A 208 -6.03 18.39 8.88
C THR A 208 -5.89 18.16 10.38
N ASP A 209 -5.11 17.16 10.79
CA ASP A 209 -4.68 17.00 12.20
C ASP A 209 -3.41 17.84 12.42
N GLY A 210 -3.61 19.14 12.57
CA GLY A 210 -2.53 20.13 12.60
C GLY A 210 -1.78 20.16 11.27
N THR A 211 -0.46 20.07 11.37
CA THR A 211 0.51 20.14 10.27
C THR A 211 1.19 18.80 10.00
N MET A 212 0.65 17.71 10.57
CA MET A 212 1.22 16.37 10.45
C MET A 212 1.14 15.83 9.02
N GLU A 213 2.25 15.25 8.54
CA GLU A 213 2.39 14.79 7.16
C GLU A 213 3.06 13.42 7.05
N LEU A 214 2.46 12.55 6.24
CA LEU A 214 3.12 11.31 5.83
C LEU A 214 3.97 11.56 4.58
N HIS A 215 5.23 11.16 4.64
CA HIS A 215 6.18 11.16 3.53
C HIS A 215 6.39 9.73 3.04
N TYR A 216 6.13 9.51 1.76
CA TYR A 216 6.12 8.18 1.15
C TYR A 216 6.64 8.21 -0.29
N ARG A 217 6.96 7.03 -0.82
CA ARG A 217 7.29 6.84 -2.23
C ARG A 217 6.43 5.78 -2.84
N LEU A 218 5.97 6.02 -4.05
CA LEU A 218 5.41 5.00 -4.93
C LEU A 218 6.49 4.68 -5.95
N VAL A 219 6.84 3.41 -6.07
CA VAL A 219 7.95 2.97 -6.92
C VAL A 219 7.51 1.77 -7.73
N ASP A 220 7.84 1.74 -9.02
CA ASP A 220 7.66 0.55 -9.83
C ASP A 220 8.48 -0.61 -9.25
N THR A 221 7.96 -1.84 -9.33
CA THR A 221 8.66 -3.00 -8.72
C THR A 221 10.06 -3.19 -9.29
N ASN A 222 10.29 -2.82 -10.56
CA ASN A 222 11.60 -2.95 -11.19
C ASN A 222 12.67 -2.04 -10.57
N ASP A 223 12.26 -0.89 -10.03
CA ASP A 223 13.16 0.11 -9.45
C ASP A 223 13.29 -0.02 -7.92
N ALA A 224 12.50 -0.90 -7.30
CA ALA A 224 12.35 -0.97 -5.84
C ALA A 224 13.66 -1.29 -5.10
N GLU A 225 14.52 -2.12 -5.67
CA GLU A 225 15.80 -2.47 -5.06
C GLU A 225 16.80 -1.31 -5.09
N GLU A 226 16.83 -0.53 -6.18
CA GLU A 226 17.64 0.68 -6.23
C GLU A 226 17.11 1.73 -5.24
N GLN A 227 15.79 1.93 -5.21
CA GLN A 227 15.14 2.88 -4.32
C GLN A 227 15.28 2.52 -2.83
N THR A 228 15.61 1.27 -2.49
CA THR A 228 15.91 0.89 -1.10
C THR A 228 17.17 1.61 -0.57
N LYS A 229 18.08 2.04 -1.44
CA LYS A 229 19.33 2.74 -1.08
C LYS A 229 19.17 4.26 -0.95
N ALA A 230 18.00 4.79 -1.29
CA ALA A 230 17.74 6.22 -1.25
C ALA A 230 17.90 6.77 0.18
N PRO A 231 18.41 8.00 0.35
CA PRO A 231 18.58 8.59 1.68
C PRO A 231 17.22 8.78 2.36
N LEU A 232 17.13 8.27 3.59
CA LEU A 232 15.98 8.37 4.48
C LEU A 232 16.31 9.35 5.61
N SER A 233 15.85 10.58 5.48
CA SER A 233 15.99 11.57 6.55
C SER A 233 14.86 12.60 6.51
N PRO A 234 14.30 12.98 7.67
CA PRO A 234 13.37 14.11 7.77
C PRO A 234 13.98 15.44 7.30
N THR A 235 15.31 15.57 7.32
CA THR A 235 16.00 16.74 6.75
C THR A 235 15.79 16.87 5.25
N CYS A 236 15.45 15.78 4.55
CA CYS A 236 15.18 15.74 3.12
C CYS A 236 13.69 15.88 2.78
N LYS A 237 12.85 16.36 3.71
CA LYS A 237 11.38 16.52 3.50
C LYS A 237 11.01 17.33 2.26
N ASP A 238 11.88 18.27 1.86
CA ASP A 238 11.62 19.14 0.71
C ASP A 238 11.80 18.44 -0.64
N LEU A 239 12.36 17.21 -0.65
CA LEU A 239 12.37 16.34 -1.83
C LEU A 239 11.00 15.70 -2.12
N TYR A 240 10.03 15.82 -1.20
CA TYR A 240 8.70 15.25 -1.33
C TYR A 240 7.70 16.34 -1.68
N VAL A 241 6.90 16.08 -2.71
CA VAL A 241 5.92 17.05 -3.21
C VAL A 241 4.51 16.62 -2.88
N TYR A 242 3.61 17.59 -2.69
CA TYR A 242 2.19 17.26 -2.64
C TYR A 242 1.74 16.77 -4.00
N MET A 243 0.93 15.74 -3.98
CA MET A 243 0.30 15.27 -5.19
C MET A 243 -0.73 16.30 -5.65
N ILE A 244 -0.48 16.95 -6.78
CA ILE A 244 -1.42 17.90 -7.38
C ILE A 244 -2.49 17.08 -8.09
N PRO A 245 -3.77 17.14 -7.70
CA PRO A 245 -4.84 16.59 -8.52
C PRO A 245 -4.81 17.36 -9.84
N VAL A 246 -4.53 16.67 -10.96
CA VAL A 246 -4.54 17.27 -12.29
C VAL A 246 -5.80 18.12 -12.42
N ARG A 247 -5.65 19.44 -12.59
CA ARG A 247 -6.78 20.35 -12.81
C ARG A 247 -7.50 19.90 -14.08
N ARG A 248 -8.84 20.04 -14.14
CA ARG A 248 -9.51 20.01 -15.46
C ARG A 248 -8.99 21.24 -16.21
N THR A 249 -8.38 21.04 -17.37
CA THR A 249 -8.11 22.14 -18.30
C THR A 249 -9.48 22.71 -18.67
N VAL A 250 -9.81 23.90 -18.18
CA VAL A 250 -10.92 24.67 -18.73
C VAL A 250 -10.38 25.26 -20.02
N SER A 251 -10.86 24.76 -21.15
CA SER A 251 -10.64 25.38 -22.45
C SER A 251 -11.24 26.78 -22.38
N ILE A 252 -10.39 27.81 -22.31
CA ILE A 252 -10.84 29.18 -22.51
C ILE A 252 -11.14 29.28 -24.02
N VAL A 253 -12.39 29.13 -24.40
CA VAL A 253 -12.84 29.52 -25.73
C VAL A 253 -12.73 31.04 -25.78
N SER A 254 -11.77 31.52 -26.56
CA SER A 254 -11.64 32.93 -26.93
C SER A 254 -12.94 33.41 -27.57
N ALA A 255 -13.66 34.29 -26.87
CA ALA A 255 -14.67 35.13 -27.51
C ALA A 255 -13.93 36.24 -28.25
N ARG A 256 -13.84 36.12 -29.58
CA ARG A 256 -13.55 37.26 -30.45
C ARG A 256 -14.79 38.15 -30.47
N ALA A 257 -14.63 39.40 -30.06
CA ALA A 257 -15.61 40.45 -30.28
C ALA A 257 -15.67 40.78 -31.79
N GLN A 258 -16.89 40.88 -32.32
CA GLN A 258 -17.24 41.67 -33.50
C GLN A 258 -18.03 42.88 -33.04
#